data_AF-A0A2E1Y830-F1
#
_entry.id   AF-A0A2E1Y830-F1
#
_cell.length_a   1.000
_cell.length_b   1.000
_cell.length_c   1.000
_cell.angle_alpha   90.00
_cell.angle_beta   90.00
_cell.angle_gamma   90.00
#
_symmetry.space_group_name_H-M   'P 1'
#
loop_
_entity.id
_entity.type
_entity.pdbx_description
1 polymer ?
#
loop_
_entity_poly.entity_id
_entity_poly.type
_entity_poly.pdbx_seq_one_letter_code
_entity_poly.pdbx_strand_id
1 'polypeptide(L)'
;MVDHLRQADDAVLINVTSGLAFVPMPKAATYSATKAAIHSYTVSLRKLLADQVEVIELAPPGVQTELTPGQSHREGYMPLYDFITESMAQFAQDPTPEEVLVENVKPLRHAEKDGSFDQKLEMIASR
;
A
#
# COMPACT_ATOMS: atom_id res chain seq x y z
N MET A 1 20.10 10.91 -0.38
CA MET A 1 19.61 9.91 -1.38
C MET A 1 18.38 10.39 -2.16
N VAL A 2 17.62 11.38 -1.66
CA VAL A 2 16.51 12.02 -2.39
C VAL A 2 16.84 13.44 -2.88
N ASP A 3 18.10 13.88 -2.73
CA ASP A 3 18.49 15.27 -2.95
C ASP A 3 18.33 15.72 -4.41
N HIS A 4 18.41 14.78 -5.36
CA HIS A 4 18.13 15.05 -6.78
C HIS A 4 16.63 15.28 -7.04
N LEU A 5 15.73 14.66 -6.26
CA LEU A 5 14.28 14.88 -6.39
C LEU A 5 13.90 16.27 -5.88
N ARG A 6 14.55 16.76 -4.82
CA ARG A 6 14.32 18.11 -4.27
C ARG A 6 14.66 19.26 -5.24
N GLN A 7 15.38 18.96 -6.31
CA GLN A 7 15.77 19.94 -7.34
C GLN A 7 14.86 19.89 -8.57
N ALA A 8 13.97 18.90 -8.66
CA ALA A 8 13.01 18.78 -9.74
C ALA A 8 11.70 19.48 -9.37
N ASP A 9 11.12 20.20 -10.33
CA ASP A 9 9.78 20.76 -10.18
C ASP A 9 8.76 19.61 -10.15
N ASP A 10 7.75 19.73 -9.28
CA ASP A 10 6.66 18.76 -9.09
C ASP A 10 7.13 17.30 -8.88
N ALA A 11 8.21 17.11 -8.11
CA ALA A 11 8.76 15.80 -7.84
C ALA A 11 7.83 14.94 -6.96
N VAL A 12 7.60 13.69 -7.38
CA VAL A 12 6.79 12.71 -6.65
C VAL A 12 7.60 11.45 -6.34
N LEU A 13 7.50 10.97 -5.11
CA LEU A 13 8.02 9.68 -4.65
C LEU A 13 6.88 8.78 -4.21
N ILE A 14 6.69 7.66 -4.91
CA ILE A 14 5.65 6.68 -4.58
C ILE A 14 6.31 5.43 -3.98
N ASN A 15 6.03 5.15 -2.71
CA ASN A 15 6.43 3.90 -2.09
C ASN A 15 5.29 2.88 -2.17
N VAL A 16 5.59 1.66 -2.65
CA VAL A 16 4.61 0.59 -2.75
C VAL A 16 4.69 -0.32 -1.53
N THR A 17 3.69 -0.23 -0.65
CA THR A 17 3.57 -1.07 0.55
C THR A 17 2.70 -2.30 0.28
N SER A 18 1.69 -2.56 1.11
CA SER A 18 0.73 -3.65 1.03
C SER A 18 -0.30 -3.49 2.14
N GLY A 19 -1.53 -4.02 1.97
CA GLY A 19 -2.45 -4.23 3.08
C GLY A 19 -1.85 -5.04 4.25
N LEU A 20 -0.84 -5.87 3.96
CA LEU A 20 -0.10 -6.64 4.95
C LEU A 20 0.88 -5.81 5.80
N ALA A 21 1.07 -4.52 5.48
CA ALA A 21 1.72 -3.54 6.36
C ALA A 21 0.85 -3.20 7.58
N PHE A 22 -0.48 -3.31 7.43
CA PHE A 22 -1.45 -2.93 8.46
C PHE A 22 -1.97 -4.15 9.23
N VAL A 23 -2.24 -5.26 8.54
CA VAL A 23 -2.65 -6.53 9.17
C VAL A 23 -1.71 -7.64 8.70
N PRO A 24 -0.83 -8.18 9.55
CA PRO A 24 0.22 -9.08 9.10
C PRO A 24 -0.33 -10.46 8.69
N MET A 25 0.36 -11.13 7.77
CA MET A 25 0.11 -12.53 7.44
C MET A 25 1.16 -13.41 8.11
N PRO A 26 0.78 -14.32 9.03
CA PRO A 26 1.76 -15.15 9.76
C PRO A 26 2.70 -15.96 8.85
N LYS A 27 2.19 -16.54 7.76
CA LYS A 27 2.99 -17.29 6.76
C LYS A 27 3.98 -16.42 5.98
N ALA A 28 3.81 -15.10 6.01
CA ALA A 28 4.63 -14.12 5.32
C ALA A 28 5.15 -13.04 6.28
N ALA A 29 5.47 -13.41 7.54
CA ALA A 29 5.79 -12.47 8.61
C ALA A 29 6.92 -11.48 8.26
N THR A 30 8.01 -11.95 7.63
CA THR A 30 9.10 -11.06 7.19
C THR A 30 8.64 -10.05 6.14
N TYR A 31 7.80 -10.48 5.19
CA TYR A 31 7.22 -9.58 4.19
C TYR A 31 6.29 -8.54 4.86
N SER A 32 5.41 -8.96 5.76
CA SER A 32 4.56 -8.04 6.53
C SER A 32 5.38 -7.02 7.31
N ALA A 33 6.43 -7.47 8.00
CA ALA A 33 7.32 -6.58 8.76
C ALA A 33 8.04 -5.56 7.87
N THR A 34 8.53 -5.97 6.70
CA THR A 34 9.20 -5.02 5.78
C THR A 34 8.21 -4.01 5.22
N LYS A 35 6.99 -4.42 4.88
CA LYS A 35 5.95 -3.50 4.40
C LYS A 35 5.48 -2.54 5.48
N ALA A 36 5.36 -2.98 6.73
CA ALA A 36 5.09 -2.10 7.88
C ALA A 36 6.22 -1.09 8.11
N ALA A 37 7.49 -1.51 7.97
CA ALA A 37 8.63 -0.59 8.06
C ALA A 37 8.59 0.48 6.96
N ILE A 38 8.26 0.10 5.72
CA ILE A 38 8.12 1.07 4.61
C ILE A 38 6.92 2.00 4.82
N HIS A 39 5.79 1.52 5.36
CA HIS A 39 4.67 2.40 5.76
C HIS A 39 5.14 3.48 6.75
N SER A 40 5.75 3.07 7.86
CA SER A 40 6.29 3.99 8.88
C SER A 40 7.34 4.95 8.30
N TYR A 41 8.22 4.45 7.43
CA TYR A 41 9.20 5.28 6.73
C TYR A 41 8.55 6.29 5.80
N THR A 42 7.52 5.91 5.05
CA THR A 42 6.80 6.78 4.10
C THR A 42 6.09 7.92 4.82
N VAL A 43 5.40 7.63 5.93
CA VAL A 43 4.78 8.65 6.79
C VAL A 43 5.83 9.66 7.30
N SER A 44 6.97 9.16 7.77
CA SER A 44 8.06 10.01 8.27
C SER A 44 8.68 10.86 7.15
N LEU A 45 8.94 10.24 6.00
CA LEU A 45 9.58 10.88 4.85
C LEU A 45 8.69 11.98 4.27
N ARG A 46 7.37 11.77 4.21
CA ARG A 46 6.41 12.80 3.79
C ARG A 46 6.52 14.07 4.61
N LYS A 47 6.73 13.96 5.93
CA LYS A 47 6.95 15.14 6.79
C LYS A 47 8.33 15.76 6.60
N LEU A 48 9.37 14.95 6.38
CA LEU A 48 10.73 15.45 6.15
C LEU A 48 10.91 16.13 4.78
N LEU A 49 10.07 15.79 3.80
CA LEU A 49 10.10 16.30 2.44
C LEU A 49 8.92 17.22 2.10
N ALA A 50 8.14 17.63 3.11
CA ALA A 50 7.02 18.55 2.92
C ALA A 50 7.46 19.77 2.10
N ASP A 51 6.58 20.20 1.20
CA ASP A 51 6.75 21.33 0.27
C ASP A 51 7.91 21.21 -0.73
N GLN A 52 8.61 20.06 -0.79
CA GLN A 52 9.72 19.82 -1.71
C GLN A 52 9.51 18.61 -2.62
N VAL A 53 8.97 17.52 -2.08
CA VAL A 53 8.68 16.29 -2.83
C VAL A 53 7.37 15.75 -2.31
N GLU A 54 6.42 15.48 -3.21
CA GLU A 54 5.19 14.79 -2.85
C GLU A 54 5.50 13.31 -2.55
N VAL A 55 5.14 12.84 -1.36
CA VAL A 55 5.41 11.46 -0.95
C VAL A 55 4.10 10.70 -0.78
N ILE A 56 3.86 9.74 -1.66
CA ILE A 56 2.61 8.97 -1.72
C ILE A 56 2.89 7.51 -1.33
N GLU A 57 1.97 6.92 -0.58
CA GLU A 57 1.95 5.49 -0.34
C GLU A 57 0.92 4.80 -1.24
N LEU A 58 1.34 3.82 -2.02
CA LEU A 58 0.43 2.89 -2.71
C LEU A 58 0.40 1.59 -1.92
N ALA A 59 -0.74 1.22 -1.34
CA ALA A 59 -0.87 -0.04 -0.59
C ALA A 59 -1.79 -1.04 -1.31
N PRO A 60 -1.26 -2.03 -2.03
CA PRO A 60 -2.09 -3.01 -2.73
C PRO A 60 -2.72 -4.06 -1.79
N PRO A 61 -3.91 -4.59 -2.15
CA PRO A 61 -4.44 -5.83 -1.60
C PRO A 61 -3.71 -7.04 -2.22
N GLY A 62 -4.27 -8.25 -2.10
CA GLY A 62 -3.86 -9.36 -2.98
C GLY A 62 -4.27 -9.07 -4.41
N VAL A 63 -3.30 -8.91 -5.32
CA VAL A 63 -3.53 -8.62 -6.76
C VAL A 63 -3.09 -9.82 -7.60
N GLN A 64 -3.86 -10.15 -8.64
CA GLN A 64 -3.57 -11.22 -9.60
C GLN A 64 -2.38 -10.85 -10.48
N THR A 65 -1.18 -11.11 -9.99
CA THR A 65 0.09 -10.91 -10.70
C THR A 65 0.94 -12.17 -10.63
N GLU A 66 2.03 -12.21 -11.39
CA GLU A 66 3.03 -13.28 -11.31
C GLU A 66 4.04 -13.07 -10.15
N LEU A 67 3.71 -12.28 -9.13
CA LEU A 67 4.61 -12.01 -8.00
C LEU A 67 4.99 -13.29 -7.25
N THR A 68 4.06 -14.24 -7.14
CA THR A 68 4.32 -15.61 -6.69
C THR A 68 3.71 -16.61 -7.67
N PRO A 69 4.26 -17.83 -7.82
CA PRO A 69 3.77 -18.80 -8.79
C PRO A 69 2.26 -19.07 -8.65
N GLY A 70 1.51 -18.84 -9.74
CA GLY A 70 0.06 -19.08 -9.80
C GLY A 70 -0.82 -18.00 -9.17
N GLN A 71 -0.25 -16.90 -8.64
CA GLN A 71 -1.02 -15.83 -8.01
C GLN A 71 -1.94 -15.08 -8.99
N SER A 72 -1.57 -15.02 -10.28
CA SER A 72 -2.37 -14.42 -11.36
C SER A 72 -3.73 -15.10 -11.59
N HIS A 73 -3.89 -16.34 -11.14
CA HIS A 73 -5.13 -17.10 -11.23
C HIS A 73 -5.76 -17.38 -9.86
N ARG A 74 -5.24 -16.79 -8.79
CA ARG A 74 -5.69 -17.08 -7.43
C ARG A 74 -7.06 -16.45 -7.19
N GLU A 75 -8.03 -17.31 -6.87
CA GLU A 75 -9.38 -16.85 -6.53
C GLU A 75 -9.37 -15.95 -5.28
N GLY A 76 -10.22 -14.93 -5.28
CA GLY A 76 -10.31 -13.94 -4.21
C GLY A 76 -9.23 -12.85 -4.23
N TYR A 77 -8.32 -12.86 -5.21
CA TYR A 77 -7.38 -11.76 -5.45
C TYR A 77 -7.98 -10.81 -6.49
N MET A 78 -7.68 -9.51 -6.36
CA MET A 78 -8.16 -8.47 -7.26
C MET A 78 -7.51 -8.62 -8.65
N PRO A 79 -8.27 -8.57 -9.76
CA PRO A 79 -7.69 -8.52 -11.10
C PRO A 79 -6.71 -7.36 -11.26
N LEU A 80 -5.59 -7.58 -11.95
CA LEU A 80 -4.56 -6.56 -12.14
C LEU A 80 -5.10 -5.31 -12.84
N TYR A 81 -5.97 -5.49 -13.84
CA TYR A 81 -6.54 -4.37 -14.58
C TYR A 81 -7.39 -3.48 -13.65
N ASP A 82 -8.24 -4.07 -12.83
CA ASP A 82 -9.08 -3.34 -11.88
C ASP A 82 -8.22 -2.58 -10.85
N PHE A 83 -7.14 -3.22 -10.35
CA PHE A 83 -6.19 -2.57 -9.44
C PHE A 83 -5.55 -1.34 -10.08
N ILE A 84 -5.13 -1.43 -11.35
CA ILE A 84 -4.55 -0.32 -12.11
C ILE A 84 -5.59 0.78 -12.28
N THR A 85 -6.80 0.44 -12.73
CA THR A 85 -7.88 1.41 -12.98
C THR A 85 -8.23 2.20 -11.72
N GLU A 86 -8.44 1.54 -10.58
CA GLU A 86 -8.76 2.22 -9.32
C GLU A 86 -7.58 3.06 -8.80
N SER A 87 -6.35 2.56 -8.90
CA SER A 87 -5.16 3.30 -8.44
C SER A 87 -4.93 4.56 -9.27
N MET A 88 -5.01 4.45 -10.61
CA MET A 88 -4.82 5.59 -11.52
C MET A 88 -5.93 6.64 -11.36
N ALA A 89 -7.16 6.23 -11.04
CA ALA A 89 -8.24 7.16 -10.73
C ALA A 89 -7.95 8.00 -9.46
N GLN A 90 -7.21 7.45 -8.49
CA GLN A 90 -6.78 8.19 -7.29
C GLN A 90 -5.58 9.10 -7.57
N PHE A 91 -4.60 8.63 -8.34
CA PHE A 91 -3.47 9.46 -8.78
C PHE A 91 -3.89 10.66 -9.65
N ALA A 92 -5.06 10.59 -10.30
CA ALA A 92 -5.60 11.69 -11.10
C ALA A 92 -6.37 12.75 -10.27
N GLN A 93 -6.49 12.57 -8.95
CA GLN A 93 -7.17 13.54 -8.09
C GLN A 93 -6.28 14.75 -7.77
N ASP A 94 -6.91 15.90 -7.53
CA ASP A 94 -6.24 17.14 -7.11
C ASP A 94 -6.93 17.69 -5.85
N PRO A 95 -6.27 17.67 -4.67
CA PRO A 95 -4.92 17.13 -4.45
C PRO A 95 -4.90 15.60 -4.55
N THR A 96 -3.75 15.03 -4.93
CA THR A 96 -3.57 13.57 -4.91
C THR A 96 -3.54 13.08 -3.46
N PRO A 97 -4.18 11.93 -3.13
CA PRO A 97 -4.19 11.40 -1.78
C PRO A 97 -2.80 10.99 -1.29
N GLU A 98 -2.50 11.25 -0.01
CA GLU A 98 -1.27 10.78 0.63
C GLU A 98 -1.13 9.24 0.62
N GLU A 99 -2.27 8.54 0.64
CA GLU A 99 -2.39 7.08 0.53
C GLU A 99 -3.34 6.72 -0.61
N VAL A 100 -2.83 6.03 -1.63
CA VAL A 100 -3.63 5.43 -2.70
C VAL A 100 -4.05 4.03 -2.28
N LEU A 101 -5.36 3.87 -2.06
CA LEU A 101 -5.98 2.73 -1.43
C LEU A 101 -7.20 2.29 -2.24
N VAL A 102 -7.06 1.24 -3.04
CA VAL A 102 -8.21 0.58 -3.71
C VAL A 102 -9.20 0.04 -2.67
N GLU A 103 -10.48 -0.11 -3.02
CA GLU A 103 -11.50 -0.49 -2.02
C GLU A 103 -11.16 -1.78 -1.27
N ASN A 104 -10.56 -2.75 -1.98
CA ASN A 104 -10.20 -4.05 -1.42
C ASN A 104 -9.13 -4.02 -0.32
N VAL A 105 -8.32 -2.96 -0.21
CA VAL A 105 -7.28 -2.86 0.85
C VAL A 105 -7.79 -2.14 2.09
N LYS A 106 -8.83 -1.31 1.97
CA LYS A 106 -9.35 -0.46 3.06
C LYS A 106 -9.71 -1.25 4.32
N PRO A 107 -10.31 -2.46 4.25
CA PRO A 107 -10.59 -3.25 5.45
C PRO A 107 -9.33 -3.63 6.25
N LEU A 108 -8.17 -3.75 5.61
CA LEU A 108 -6.90 -3.99 6.31
C LEU A 108 -6.31 -2.67 6.80
N ARG A 109 -6.33 -1.62 5.97
CA ARG A 109 -5.82 -0.29 6.35
C ARG A 109 -6.51 0.30 7.57
N HIS A 110 -7.81 0.06 7.73
CA HIS A 110 -8.63 0.61 8.80
C HIS A 110 -8.86 -0.36 9.97
N ALA A 111 -8.28 -1.57 9.92
CA ALA A 111 -8.60 -2.62 10.90
C ALA A 111 -8.39 -2.19 12.37
N GLU A 112 -7.28 -1.50 12.66
CA GLU A 112 -7.00 -0.89 13.97
C GLU A 112 -8.02 0.20 14.33
N LYS A 113 -8.28 1.13 13.40
CA LYS A 113 -9.21 2.26 13.59
C LYS A 113 -10.63 1.77 13.91
N ASP A 114 -11.04 0.70 13.23
CA ASP A 114 -12.39 0.14 13.33
C ASP A 114 -12.52 -0.90 14.45
N GLY A 115 -11.44 -1.17 15.21
CA GLY A 115 -11.43 -2.20 16.25
C GLY A 115 -11.62 -3.63 15.72
N SER A 116 -11.34 -3.85 14.42
CA SER A 116 -11.50 -5.14 13.75
C SER A 116 -10.18 -5.88 13.49
N PHE A 117 -9.07 -5.37 14.01
CA PHE A 117 -7.72 -5.92 13.78
C PHE A 117 -7.64 -7.43 14.03
N ASP A 118 -8.03 -7.90 15.22
CA ASP A 118 -7.94 -9.32 15.57
C ASP A 118 -8.76 -10.20 14.62
N GLN A 119 -9.98 -9.77 14.28
CA GLN A 119 -10.82 -10.46 13.30
C GLN A 119 -10.14 -10.56 11.93
N LYS A 120 -9.54 -9.46 11.45
CA LYS A 120 -8.84 -9.45 10.15
C LYS A 120 -7.57 -10.29 10.20
N LEU A 121 -6.84 -10.26 11.31
CA LEU A 121 -5.65 -11.08 11.52
C LEU A 121 -6.00 -12.57 11.44
N GLU A 122 -7.07 -12.99 12.10
CA GLU A 122 -7.53 -14.37 12.11
C GLU A 122 -8.01 -14.82 10.71
N MET A 123 -8.73 -13.95 10.00
CA MET A 123 -9.10 -14.16 8.59
C MET A 123 -7.85 -14.35 7.71
N ILE A 124 -6.85 -13.49 7.83
CA ILE A 124 -5.62 -13.57 7.04
C ILE A 124 -4.79 -14.80 7.39
N ALA A 125 -4.74 -15.19 8.67
CA ALA A 125 -4.00 -16.37 9.14
C ALA A 125 -4.53 -17.68 8.54
N SER A 126 -5.81 -17.73 8.19
CA SER A 126 -6.46 -18.89 7.56
C SER A 126 -6.22 -19.06 6.05
N ARG A 127 -5.58 -18.08 5.39
CA ARG A 127 -5.33 -18.07 3.94
C ARG A 127 -4.07 -18.82 3.50
#